data_AF-A0A939DSU7-F1
#
_entry.id   AF-A0A939DSU7-F1
#
_cell.length_a   1.000
_cell.length_b   1.000
_cell.length_c   1.000
_cell.angle_alpha   90.00
_cell.angle_beta   90.00
_cell.angle_gamma   90.00
#
_symmetry.space_group_name_H-M   'P 1'
#
loop_
_entity.id
_entity.type
_entity.pdbx_description
1 polymer ?
#
loop_
_entity_poly.entity_id
_entity_poly.type
_entity_poly.pdbx_seq_one_letter_code
_entity_poly.pdbx_strand_id
1 'polypeptide(L)'
;MLHLVQSNKMEVLAAQLCQQIANDSRTLDNLFAPQPIWVQSPGMAQWLKLKVAESLGIAANLEFPLPSSFIWNQLYQRLLPD
;
A
#
# COMPACT_ATOMS: atom_id res chain seq x y z
N MET A 1 -15.34 -3.39 -3.85
CA MET A 1 -15.51 -2.39 -4.93
C MET A 1 -14.13 -1.85 -5.28
N LEU A 2 -13.81 -1.71 -6.57
CA LEU A 2 -12.52 -1.15 -7.01
C LEU A 2 -12.64 0.37 -7.13
N HIS A 3 -11.77 1.12 -6.45
CA HIS A 3 -11.74 2.57 -6.53
C HIS A 3 -10.56 3.01 -7.39
N LEU A 4 -10.83 3.82 -8.42
CA LEU A 4 -9.80 4.40 -9.28
C LEU A 4 -9.65 5.90 -8.96
N VAL A 5 -8.47 6.28 -8.47
CA VAL A 5 -8.11 7.69 -8.21
C VAL A 5 -7.12 8.14 -9.27
N GLN A 6 -7.41 9.25 -9.94
CA GLN A 6 -6.60 9.78 -11.04
C GLN A 6 -6.08 11.18 -10.73
N SER A 7 -4.84 11.45 -11.12
CA SER A 7 -4.19 12.76 -11.03
C SER A 7 -3.00 12.78 -11.98
N ASN A 8 -2.64 13.97 -12.47
CA ASN A 8 -1.40 14.20 -13.21
C ASN A 8 -0.21 14.56 -12.31
N LYS A 9 -0.45 14.71 -11.00
CA LYS A 9 0.58 14.97 -9.98
C LYS A 9 0.61 13.83 -8.98
N MET A 10 1.79 13.25 -8.84
CA MET A 10 2.03 12.10 -7.99
C MET A 10 1.88 12.44 -6.51
N GLU A 11 2.24 13.65 -6.12
CA GLU A 11 2.12 14.19 -4.78
C GLU A 11 0.67 14.24 -4.31
N VAL A 12 -0.27 14.51 -5.23
CA VAL A 12 -1.70 14.50 -4.93
C VAL A 12 -2.17 13.08 -4.64
N LEU A 13 -1.72 12.09 -5.42
CA LEU A 13 -2.05 10.68 -5.19
C LEU A 13 -1.43 10.18 -3.88
N ALA A 14 -0.20 10.58 -3.57
CA ALA A 14 0.45 10.25 -2.30
C ALA A 14 -0.28 10.87 -1.10
N ALA A 15 -0.72 12.13 -1.21
CA ALA A 15 -1.51 12.78 -0.16
C ALA A 15 -2.84 12.05 0.08
N GLN A 16 -3.53 11.63 -0.99
CA GLN A 16 -4.73 10.81 -0.90
C GLN A 16 -4.45 9.46 -0.24
N LEU A 17 -3.34 8.79 -0.61
CA LEU A 17 -2.91 7.55 0.05
C LEU A 17 -2.68 7.75 1.55
N CYS A 18 -2.00 8.82 1.96
CA CYS A 18 -1.79 9.13 3.37
C CYS A 18 -3.11 9.33 4.12
N GLN A 19 -4.09 10.00 3.51
CA GLN A 19 -5.43 10.16 4.09
C GLN A 19 -6.14 8.80 4.25
N GLN A 20 -6.02 7.91 3.27
CA GLN A 20 -6.59 6.56 3.37
C GLN A 20 -5.93 5.75 4.49
N ILE A 21 -4.61 5.83 4.64
CA ILE A 21 -3.88 5.16 5.73
C ILE A 21 -4.30 5.72 7.09
N ALA A 22 -4.46 7.04 7.22
CA ALA A 22 -4.85 7.69 8.47
C ALA A 22 -6.29 7.33 8.90
N ASN A 23 -7.18 7.13 7.92
CA ASN A 23 -8.58 6.78 8.15
C ASN A 23 -8.82 5.26 8.21
N ASP A 24 -7.76 4.45 8.08
CA ASP A 24 -7.87 3.00 8.08
C ASP A 24 -8.38 2.48 9.43
N SER A 25 -9.57 1.90 9.42
CA SER A 25 -10.23 1.35 10.61
C SER A 25 -9.78 -0.10 10.82
N ARG A 26 -8.53 -0.27 11.27
CA ARG A 26 -8.02 -1.60 11.65
C ARG A 26 -8.80 -2.16 12.83
N THR A 27 -9.11 -3.44 12.74
CA THR A 27 -9.78 -4.21 13.80
C THR A 27 -8.74 -4.84 14.73
N LEU A 28 -9.16 -5.32 15.91
CA LEU A 28 -8.25 -5.97 16.86
C LEU A 28 -7.55 -7.20 16.25
N ASP A 29 -8.23 -7.93 15.37
CA ASP A 29 -7.71 -9.16 14.75
C ASP A 29 -6.56 -8.93 13.76
N ASN A 30 -6.41 -7.70 13.25
CA ASN A 30 -5.41 -7.37 12.23
C ASN A 30 -4.54 -6.15 12.60
N LEU A 31 -4.47 -5.80 13.88
CA LEU A 31 -3.77 -4.60 14.36
C LEU A 31 -2.29 -4.55 13.92
N PHE A 32 -1.62 -5.71 13.96
CA PHE A 32 -0.21 -5.87 13.58
C PHE A 32 0.00 -6.40 12.17
N ALA A 33 -1.06 -6.67 11.41
CA ALA A 33 -0.91 -7.12 10.04
C ALA A 33 -0.23 -6.01 9.21
N PRO A 34 0.85 -6.32 8.46
CA PRO A 34 1.47 -5.35 7.59
C PRO A 34 0.48 -4.86 6.54
N GLN A 35 0.49 -3.56 6.27
CA GLN A 35 -0.39 -2.95 5.28
C GLN A 35 0.31 -2.91 3.91
N PRO A 36 -0.19 -3.67 2.90
CA PRO A 36 0.45 -3.72 1.60
C PRO A 36 0.10 -2.50 0.73
N ILE A 37 1.11 -1.92 0.09
CA ILE A 37 1.00 -0.84 -0.89
C ILE A 37 1.75 -1.29 -2.15
N TRP A 38 1.03 -1.71 -3.19
CA TRP A 38 1.69 -2.16 -4.42
C TRP A 38 2.37 -1.02 -5.16
N VAL A 39 3.61 -1.28 -5.58
CA VAL A 39 4.44 -0.30 -6.27
C VAL A 39 5.12 -0.92 -7.48
N GLN A 40 5.48 -0.10 -8.45
CA GLN A 40 6.11 -0.57 -9.68
C GLN A 40 7.64 -0.68 -9.60
N SER A 41 8.25 -0.03 -8.59
CA SER A 41 9.70 -0.02 -8.43
C SER A 41 10.13 0.17 -6.97
N PRO A 42 11.36 -0.22 -6.60
CA PRO A 42 11.92 0.08 -5.28
C PRO A 42 12.05 1.59 -5.00
N GLY A 43 12.31 2.40 -6.02
CA GLY A 43 12.39 3.86 -5.88
C GLY A 43 11.06 4.47 -5.44
N MET A 44 9.96 4.00 -6.03
CA MET A 44 8.60 4.35 -5.60
C MET A 44 8.35 3.96 -4.14
N ALA A 45 8.74 2.75 -3.74
CA ALA A 45 8.60 2.30 -2.36
C ALA A 45 9.29 3.26 -1.38
N GLN A 46 10.54 3.62 -1.67
CA GLN A 46 11.30 4.52 -0.82
C GLN A 46 10.69 5.93 -0.77
N TRP A 47 10.27 6.46 -1.92
CA TRP A 47 9.63 7.77 -1.99
C TRP A 47 8.32 7.80 -1.21
N LEU A 48 7.46 6.77 -1.33
CA LEU A 48 6.22 6.68 -0.57
C LEU A 48 6.47 6.53 0.93
N LYS A 49 7.47 5.74 1.35
CA LYS A 49 7.85 5.64 2.78
C LYS A 49 8.16 7.01 3.37
N LEU A 50 8.96 7.81 2.66
CA LEU A 50 9.28 9.17 3.10
C LEU A 50 8.04 10.06 3.12
N LYS A 51 7.19 10.01 2.08
CA LYS A 51 5.96 10.82 2.03
C LYS A 51 4.97 10.50 3.14
N VAL A 52 4.82 9.22 3.47
CA VAL A 52 3.97 8.80 4.60
C VAL A 52 4.56 9.28 5.92
N ALA A 53 5.88 9.12 6.13
CA ALA A 53 6.54 9.58 7.34
C ALA A 53 6.45 11.11 7.51
N GLU A 54 6.63 11.87 6.43
CA GLU A 54 6.45 13.33 6.40
C GLU A 54 5.01 13.74 6.75
N SER A 55 4.00 13.00 6.25
CA SER A 55 2.59 13.36 6.42
C SER A 55 1.98 12.88 7.74
N LEU A 56 2.39 11.72 8.26
CA LEU A 56 1.79 11.07 9.43
C LEU A 56 2.75 11.01 10.64
N GLY A 57 3.97 11.53 10.49
CA GLY A 57 5.02 11.51 11.52
C GLY A 57 5.84 10.21 11.56
N ILE A 58 5.29 9.10 11.04
CA ILE A 58 5.97 7.80 10.97
C ILE A 58 5.42 6.97 9.81
N ALA A 59 6.30 6.22 9.14
CA ALA A 59 5.94 5.15 8.21
C ALA A 59 6.41 3.82 8.79
N ALA A 60 5.49 3.02 9.34
CA ALA A 60 5.80 1.75 9.98
C ALA A 60 4.76 0.69 9.59
N ASN A 61 5.18 -0.58 9.64
CA ASN A 61 4.36 -1.74 9.30
C ASN A 61 3.72 -1.67 7.89
N LEU A 62 4.41 -1.04 6.94
CA LEU A 62 4.02 -0.95 5.54
C LEU A 62 4.87 -1.92 4.69
N GLU A 63 4.22 -2.66 3.81
CA GLU A 63 4.89 -3.50 2.82
C GLU A 63 4.72 -2.91 1.42
N PHE A 64 5.75 -3.04 0.58
CA PHE A 64 5.76 -2.49 -0.78
C PHE A 64 6.01 -3.57 -1.84
N PRO A 65 5.07 -4.53 -2.02
CA PRO A 65 5.22 -5.60 -2.99
C PRO A 65 5.11 -5.09 -4.43
N LEU A 66 5.82 -5.76 -5.34
CA LEU A 66 5.59 -5.59 -6.78
C LEU A 66 4.29 -6.30 -7.18
N PRO A 67 3.54 -5.79 -8.19
CA PRO A 67 2.34 -6.44 -8.69
C PRO A 67 2.55 -7.90 -9.10
N SER A 68 3.68 -8.21 -9.76
CA SER A 68 4.02 -9.57 -10.18
C SER A 68 4.17 -10.53 -9.00
N SER A 69 4.91 -10.12 -7.97
CA SER A 69 5.10 -10.92 -6.75
C SER A 69 3.78 -11.20 -6.03
N PHE A 70 2.88 -10.20 -5.99
CA PHE A 70 1.55 -10.38 -5.41
C PHE A 70 0.71 -11.38 -6.19
N ILE A 71 0.63 -11.22 -7.51
CA ILE A 71 -0.13 -12.12 -8.38
C ILE A 71 0.35 -13.56 -8.20
N TRP A 72 1.67 -13.80 -8.23
CA TRP A 72 2.21 -15.16 -8.09
C TRP A 72 1.95 -15.76 -6.70
N ASN A 73 2.33 -15.05 -5.63
CA ASN A 73 2.34 -15.60 -4.27
C ASN A 73 0.96 -15.65 -3.60
N GLN A 74 0.07 -14.71 -3.94
CA GLN A 74 -1.21 -14.54 -3.24
C GLN A 74 -2.39 -14.96 -4.10
N LEU A 75 -2.40 -14.61 -5.39
CA LEU A 75 -3.51 -14.95 -6.27
C LEU A 75 -3.39 -16.39 -6.78
N TYR A 76 -2.30 -16.72 -7.48
CA TYR A 76 -2.16 -18.05 -8.09
C TYR A 76 -1.98 -19.15 -7.05
N GLN A 77 -1.07 -19.00 -6.08
CA GLN A 77 -0.76 -20.07 -5.13
C GLN A 77 -1.83 -20.32 -4.06
N ARG A 78 -2.70 -19.35 -3.76
CA ARG A 78 -3.70 -19.50 -2.68
C ARG A 78 -5.14 -19.64 -3.16
N LEU A 79 -5.48 -19.10 -4.33
CA LEU A 79 -6.87 -19.04 -4.79
C LEU A 79 -7.19 -20.00 -5.93
N LEU A 80 -6.18 -20.59 -6.59
CA LEU A 80 -6.43 -21.66 -7.56
C LEU A 80 -6.34 -23.03 -6.87
N PRO A 81 -7.33 -23.91 -7.04
CA PRO A 81 -7.23 -25.30 -6.63
C PRO A 81 -6.18 -26.03 -7.50
N ASP A 82 -5.66 -27.14 -6.98
CA ASP A 82 -4.77 -28.07 -7.71
C ASP A 82 -5.38 -28.56 -9.03
#